data_AF-A0AAN7BNF2-F1
#
_entry.id   AF-A0AAN7BNF2-F1
#
_cell.length_a   1.000
_cell.length_b   1.000
_cell.length_c   1.000
_cell.angle_alpha   90.00
_cell.angle_beta   90.00
_cell.angle_gamma   90.00
#
_symmetry.space_group_name_H-M   'P 1'
#
loop_
_entity.id
_entity.type
_entity.pdbx_description
1 polymer ?
#
loop_
_entity_poly.entity_id
_entity_poly.type
_entity_poly.pdbx_seq_one_letter_code
_entity_poly.pdbx_strand_id
1 'polypeptide(L)'
;MRGIIQLALLKAIEDQLGGHLKIQWFFDLVLGTGTGGTIALSLFVKDRPLKDCIKDFKVLFNRGFSPRELKGVPVLGKLAMMSHGSVFKTRPFEAILQSPDIMAKDGLLFGGPGNHRSPWHARVAVTTTDQTSKLRPTVLTNYN
;
A
#
# COMPACT_ATOMS: atom_id res chain seq x y z
N MET A 1 -5.46 7.03 10.52
CA MET A 1 -4.26 6.51 9.84
C MET A 1 -3.63 7.63 9.03
N ARG A 2 -2.30 7.83 9.13
CA ARG A 2 -1.63 9.06 8.63
C ARG A 2 -1.41 9.11 7.11
N GLY A 3 -1.42 7.97 6.41
CA GLY A 3 -1.17 7.92 4.97
C GLY A 3 -2.18 8.68 4.10
N ILE A 4 -3.39 8.98 4.63
CA ILE A 4 -4.36 9.84 3.93
C ILE A 4 -3.83 11.26 3.70
N ILE A 5 -2.94 11.74 4.58
CA ILE A 5 -2.31 13.07 4.46
C ILE A 5 -1.39 13.09 3.24
N GLN A 6 -0.66 12.01 2.96
CA GLN A 6 0.22 11.91 1.79
C GLN A 6 -0.60 11.98 0.49
N LEU A 7 -1.73 11.28 0.42
CA LEU A 7 -2.63 11.33 -0.73
C LEU A 7 -3.30 12.70 -0.89
N ALA A 8 -3.67 13.35 0.21
CA ALA A 8 -4.21 14.72 0.17
C ALA A 8 -3.17 15.72 -0.34
N LEU A 9 -1.90 15.58 0.07
CA LEU A 9 -0.81 16.41 -0.43
C LEU A 9 -0.57 16.19 -1.93
N LEU A 10 -0.49 14.94 -2.38
CA LEU A 10 -0.38 14.62 -3.81
C LEU A 10 -1.56 15.19 -4.60
N LYS A 11 -2.77 15.21 -4.01
CA LYS A 11 -3.96 15.75 -4.66
C LYS A 11 -3.88 17.27 -4.79
N ALA A 12 -3.44 17.96 -3.74
CA ALA A 12 -3.20 19.38 -3.81
C ALA A 12 -2.18 19.74 -4.90
N ILE A 13 -1.11 18.95 -5.06
CA ILE A 13 -0.12 19.15 -6.14
C ILE A 13 -0.77 18.91 -7.51
N GLU A 14 -1.49 17.82 -7.69
CA GLU A 14 -2.21 17.50 -8.94
C GLU A 14 -3.19 18.62 -9.34
N ASP A 15 -3.89 19.20 -8.36
CA ASP A 15 -4.81 20.33 -8.57
C ASP A 15 -4.06 21.60 -8.99
N GLN A 16 -2.89 21.88 -8.41
CA GLN A 16 -2.04 23.00 -8.82
C GLN A 16 -1.46 22.83 -10.23
N LEU A 17 -1.30 21.59 -10.70
CA LEU A 17 -0.89 21.26 -12.07
C LEU A 17 -2.07 21.29 -13.06
N GLY A 18 -3.23 21.81 -12.64
CA GLY A 18 -4.42 21.97 -13.46
C GLY A 18 -5.40 20.80 -13.42
N GLY A 19 -5.16 19.78 -12.58
CA GLY A 19 -6.11 18.69 -12.30
C GLY A 19 -6.36 17.69 -13.43
N HIS A 20 -5.72 17.88 -14.59
CA HIS A 20 -5.85 17.02 -15.78
C HIS A 20 -4.60 16.18 -16.05
N LEU A 21 -3.46 16.54 -15.45
CA LEU A 21 -2.21 15.80 -15.53
C LEU A 21 -2.12 14.82 -14.38
N LYS A 22 -1.79 13.56 -14.68
CA LYS A 22 -1.56 12.54 -13.64
C LYS A 22 -0.31 12.91 -12.84
N ILE A 23 -0.42 12.95 -11.52
CA ILE A 23 0.73 13.20 -10.64
C ILE A 23 1.88 12.21 -10.89
N GLN A 24 1.57 11.00 -11.37
CA GLN A 24 2.53 9.95 -11.72
C GLN A 24 3.57 10.36 -12.76
N TRP A 25 3.24 11.29 -13.66
CA TRP A 25 4.13 11.71 -14.75
C TRP A 25 5.30 12.57 -14.29
N PHE A 26 5.28 13.01 -13.04
CA PHE A 26 6.27 13.95 -12.49
C PHE A 26 7.31 13.27 -11.58
N PHE A 27 7.29 11.93 -11.47
CA PHE A 27 8.21 11.18 -10.61
C PHE A 27 8.95 10.10 -11.38
N ASP A 28 10.27 10.22 -11.45
CA ASP A 28 11.13 9.17 -12.02
C ASP A 28 11.40 8.03 -11.02
N LEU A 29 11.29 8.33 -9.72
CA LEU A 29 11.55 7.42 -8.61
C LEU A 29 10.59 7.66 -7.46
N VAL A 30 10.02 6.59 -6.92
CA VAL A 30 9.11 6.59 -5.77
C VAL A 30 9.57 5.54 -4.78
N LEU A 31 9.82 5.98 -3.54
CA LEU A 31 10.19 5.11 -2.44
C LEU A 31 9.06 5.07 -1.41
N GLY A 32 8.67 3.87 -0.97
CA GLY A 32 7.57 3.68 -0.03
C GLY A 32 7.92 2.75 1.13
N THR A 33 7.44 3.09 2.31
CA THR A 33 7.54 2.23 3.52
C THR A 33 6.19 2.13 4.19
N GLY A 34 5.82 0.92 4.64
CA GLY A 34 4.52 0.67 5.27
C GLY A 34 3.36 1.18 4.40
N THR A 35 2.54 2.08 4.93
CA THR A 35 1.43 2.69 4.20
C THR A 35 1.85 3.44 2.94
N GLY A 36 3.03 4.08 2.96
CA GLY A 36 3.58 4.73 1.77
C GLY A 36 3.97 3.73 0.67
N GLY A 37 4.36 2.51 1.07
CA GLY A 37 4.59 1.40 0.13
C GLY A 37 3.30 0.98 -0.58
N THR A 38 2.20 0.82 0.16
CA THR A 38 0.89 0.52 -0.44
C THR A 38 0.42 1.62 -1.39
N ILE A 39 0.62 2.89 -1.04
CA ILE A 39 0.31 4.03 -1.91
C ILE A 39 1.17 3.98 -3.17
N ALA A 40 2.48 3.76 -3.03
CA ALA A 40 3.41 3.70 -4.15
C ALA A 40 3.02 2.60 -5.16
N LEU A 41 2.67 1.41 -4.67
CA LEU A 41 2.23 0.30 -5.51
C LEU A 41 0.89 0.61 -6.22
N SER A 42 -0.09 1.15 -5.50
CA SER A 42 -1.41 1.45 -6.08
C SER A 42 -1.35 2.57 -7.10
N LEU A 43 -0.63 3.65 -6.79
CA LEU A 43 -0.63 4.86 -7.61
C LEU A 43 0.30 4.72 -8.83
N PHE A 44 1.50 4.17 -8.63
CA PHE A 44 2.55 4.19 -9.66
C PHE A 44 2.77 2.84 -10.35
N VAL A 45 2.59 1.71 -9.66
CA VAL A 45 2.74 0.39 -10.30
C VAL A 45 1.45 -0.02 -11.03
N LYS A 46 0.29 0.22 -10.42
CA LYS A 46 -1.02 -0.05 -11.04
C LYS A 46 -1.51 1.09 -11.95
N ASP A 47 -0.80 2.22 -12.00
CA ASP A 47 -1.19 3.44 -12.74
C ASP A 47 -2.66 3.86 -12.51
N ARG A 48 -3.14 3.74 -11.28
CA ARG A 48 -4.52 4.09 -10.91
C ARG A 48 -4.65 5.61 -10.77
N PRO A 49 -5.78 6.22 -11.18
CA PRO A 49 -6.01 7.63 -10.90
C PRO A 49 -5.92 7.95 -9.40
N LEU A 50 -5.32 9.09 -9.04
CA LEU A 50 -5.12 9.47 -7.64
C LEU A 50 -6.42 9.50 -6.82
N LYS A 51 -7.52 9.95 -7.43
CA LYS A 51 -8.87 9.91 -6.83
C LYS A 51 -9.31 8.49 -6.44
N ASP A 52 -8.98 7.50 -7.25
CA ASP A 52 -9.35 6.11 -7.02
C ASP A 52 -8.45 5.52 -5.94
N CYS A 53 -7.15 5.83 -5.94
CA CYS A 53 -6.25 5.51 -4.83
C CYS A 53 -6.75 6.06 -3.48
N ILE A 54 -7.30 7.29 -3.44
CA ILE A 54 -7.89 7.86 -2.22
C ILE A 54 -9.12 7.07 -1.76
N LYS A 55 -9.99 6.68 -2.69
CA LYS A 55 -11.18 5.87 -2.40
C LYS A 55 -10.78 4.49 -1.87
N ASP A 56 -9.88 3.82 -2.59
CA ASP A 56 -9.35 2.49 -2.28
C ASP A 56 -8.65 2.48 -0.92
N PHE A 57 -7.89 3.53 -0.61
CA PHE A 57 -7.27 3.72 0.69
C PHE A 57 -8.31 3.79 1.81
N LYS A 58 -9.37 4.58 1.66
CA LYS A 58 -10.45 4.66 2.65
C LYS A 58 -11.11 3.29 2.88
N VAL A 59 -11.35 2.52 1.81
CA VAL A 59 -11.90 1.16 1.90
C VAL A 59 -10.94 0.23 2.63
N LEU A 60 -9.68 0.21 2.24
CA LEU A 60 -8.63 -0.63 2.84
C LEU A 60 -8.51 -0.37 4.34
N PHE A 61 -8.53 0.88 4.77
CA PHE A 61 -8.39 1.22 6.18
C PHE A 61 -9.65 0.91 7.00
N ASN A 62 -10.83 1.22 6.47
CA ASN A 62 -12.09 0.98 7.18
C ASN A 62 -12.40 -0.52 7.36
N ARG A 63 -12.00 -1.35 6.40
CA ARG A 63 -12.31 -2.79 6.42
C ARG A 63 -11.12 -3.66 6.84
N GLY A 64 -9.89 -3.23 6.56
CA GLY A 64 -8.68 -4.00 6.83
C GLY A 64 -8.22 -3.95 8.28
N PHE A 65 -8.50 -2.87 9.01
CA PHE A 65 -8.07 -2.70 10.41
C PHE A 65 -9.17 -3.06 11.41
N SER A 66 -9.72 -4.27 11.24
CA SER A 66 -10.69 -4.80 12.20
C SER A 66 -9.98 -5.17 13.52
N PRO A 67 -10.42 -4.65 14.68
CA PRO A 67 -9.87 -5.06 15.97
C PRO A 67 -10.07 -6.57 16.17
N ARG A 68 -9.12 -7.24 16.83
CA ARG A 68 -9.33 -8.62 17.30
C ARG A 68 -10.46 -8.65 18.32
N GLU A 69 -11.22 -9.74 18.36
CA GLU A 69 -12.29 -9.94 19.35
C GLU A 69 -11.73 -9.75 20.76
N LEU A 70 -12.56 -9.25 21.69
CA LEU A 70 -12.21 -8.95 23.09
C LEU A 70 -11.30 -7.72 23.32
N LYS A 71 -11.06 -6.88 22.29
CA LYS A 71 -10.50 -5.52 22.45
C LYS A 71 -11.48 -4.63 23.21
N GLY A 72 -11.40 -4.66 24.54
CA GLY A 72 -12.30 -3.93 25.43
C GLY A 72 -12.38 -4.52 26.83
N VAL A 73 -11.99 -5.79 27.00
CA VAL A 73 -11.87 -6.41 28.32
C VAL A 73 -10.39 -6.36 28.74
N PRO A 74 -10.00 -5.61 29.79
CA PRO A 74 -8.60 -5.29 30.11
C PRO A 74 -7.70 -6.51 30.29
N VAL A 75 -8.24 -7.63 30.76
CA VAL A 75 -7.49 -8.87 31.04
C VAL A 75 -7.45 -9.78 29.80
N LEU A 76 -8.61 -10.06 29.20
CA LEU A 76 -8.71 -10.94 28.03
C LEU A 76 -8.06 -10.34 26.77
N GLY A 77 -8.15 -9.02 26.58
CA GLY A 77 -7.52 -8.34 25.46
C GLY A 77 -5.98 -8.41 25.50
N LYS A 78 -5.38 -8.43 26.69
CA LYS A 78 -3.92 -8.54 26.88
C LYS A 78 -3.42 -9.96 26.61
N LEU A 79 -4.16 -10.98 27.05
CA LEU A 79 -3.88 -12.39 26.74
C LEU A 79 -4.01 -12.71 25.25
N ALA A 80 -5.09 -12.23 24.60
CA ALA A 80 -5.28 -12.39 23.16
C ALA A 80 -4.13 -11.76 22.35
N MET A 81 -3.62 -10.62 22.81
CA MET A 81 -2.48 -9.92 22.20
C MET A 81 -1.15 -10.65 22.41
N MET A 82 -0.88 -11.20 23.60
CA MET A 82 0.30 -12.05 23.87
C MET A 82 0.27 -13.35 23.07
N SER A 83 -0.91 -13.97 22.93
CA SER A 83 -1.06 -15.23 22.18
C SER A 83 -0.93 -15.05 20.66
N HIS A 84 -1.42 -13.93 20.10
CA HIS A 84 -1.46 -13.73 18.65
C HIS A 84 -0.41 -12.74 18.10
N GLY A 85 0.41 -12.13 18.97
CA GLY A 85 1.52 -11.24 18.61
C GLY A 85 1.14 -9.97 17.83
N SER A 86 -0.15 -9.63 17.71
CA SER A 86 -0.61 -8.54 16.83
C SER A 86 -1.90 -7.87 17.32
N VAL A 87 -1.95 -6.54 17.19
CA VAL A 87 -3.05 -5.65 17.61
C VAL A 87 -4.30 -5.80 16.73
N PHE A 88 -4.14 -6.27 15.49
CA PHE A 88 -5.18 -6.34 14.45
C PHE A 88 -5.22 -7.74 13.84
N LYS A 89 -6.38 -8.16 13.33
CA LYS A 89 -6.48 -9.37 12.50
C LYS A 89 -5.75 -9.10 11.18
N THR A 90 -4.88 -10.01 10.73
CA THR A 90 -4.09 -9.84 9.49
C THR A 90 -4.89 -10.25 8.24
N ARG A 91 -5.71 -11.29 8.35
CA ARG A 91 -6.52 -11.83 7.24
C ARG A 91 -7.44 -10.83 6.55
N PRO A 92 -8.17 -9.93 7.27
CA PRO A 92 -9.02 -8.93 6.60
C PRO A 92 -8.23 -7.96 5.74
N PHE A 93 -7.07 -7.49 6.23
CA PHE A 93 -6.21 -6.58 5.49
C PHE A 93 -5.64 -7.24 4.23
N GLU A 94 -5.14 -8.46 4.34
CA GLU A 94 -4.62 -9.24 3.21
C GLU A 94 -5.70 -9.52 2.16
N ALA A 95 -6.90 -9.94 2.59
CA ALA A 95 -8.01 -10.23 1.67
C ALA A 95 -8.43 -9.00 0.85
N ILE A 96 -8.45 -7.82 1.47
CA ILE A 96 -8.77 -6.57 0.76
C ILE A 96 -7.64 -6.17 -0.18
N LEU A 97 -6.38 -6.30 0.25
CA LEU A 97 -5.24 -6.05 -0.65
C LEU A 97 -5.29 -6.94 -1.89
N GLN A 98 -5.57 -8.23 -1.72
CA GLN A 98 -5.66 -9.20 -2.81
C GLN A 98 -6.91 -9.02 -3.70
N SER A 99 -7.85 -8.16 -3.31
CA SER A 99 -9.04 -7.91 -4.11
C SER A 99 -8.67 -7.33 -5.49
N PRO A 100 -9.46 -7.63 -6.53
CA PRO A 100 -9.21 -7.12 -7.89
C PRO A 100 -9.14 -5.60 -7.96
N ASP A 101 -9.87 -4.92 -7.09
CA ASP A 101 -9.99 -3.46 -7.06
C ASP A 101 -8.76 -2.76 -6.48
N ILE A 102 -7.96 -3.45 -5.66
CA ILE A 102 -6.85 -2.84 -4.89
C ILE A 102 -5.48 -3.22 -5.47
N MET A 103 -5.01 -4.45 -5.28
CA MET A 103 -3.72 -4.92 -5.85
C MET A 103 -3.87 -6.09 -6.82
N ALA A 104 -5.01 -6.80 -6.84
CA ALA A 104 -5.21 -8.06 -7.55
C ALA A 104 -4.18 -9.14 -7.17
N LYS A 105 -4.67 -10.35 -6.87
CA LYS A 105 -3.85 -11.44 -6.33
C LYS A 105 -2.66 -11.85 -7.21
N ASP A 106 -2.81 -11.80 -8.53
CA ASP A 106 -1.83 -12.32 -9.49
C ASP A 106 -0.99 -11.21 -10.17
N GLY A 107 -0.99 -10.00 -9.60
CA GLY A 107 -0.20 -8.88 -10.12
C GLY A 107 1.29 -9.05 -9.85
N LEU A 108 2.09 -9.14 -10.91
CA LEU A 108 3.56 -9.18 -10.82
C LEU A 108 4.15 -7.77 -10.72
N LEU A 109 5.03 -7.54 -9.75
CA LEU A 109 5.74 -6.26 -9.58
C LEU A 109 6.77 -6.01 -10.71
N PHE A 110 7.40 -7.07 -11.19
CA PHE A 110 8.43 -7.06 -12.24
C PHE A 110 8.27 -8.26 -13.18
N GLY A 111 8.56 -8.09 -14.47
CA GLY A 111 8.75 -9.20 -15.43
C GLY A 111 7.52 -9.98 -15.90
N GLY A 112 6.28 -9.52 -15.65
CA GLY A 112 5.06 -10.26 -16.00
C GLY A 112 4.52 -10.03 -17.43
N PRO A 113 3.78 -11.01 -18.01
CA PRO A 113 3.11 -10.85 -19.30
C PRO A 113 2.05 -9.74 -19.24
N GLY A 114 2.04 -8.83 -20.22
CA GLY A 114 1.21 -7.62 -20.22
C GLY A 114 1.83 -6.40 -19.53
N ASN A 115 2.99 -6.55 -18.86
CA ASN A 115 3.75 -5.44 -18.30
C ASN A 115 4.64 -4.80 -19.38
N HIS A 116 4.04 -4.36 -20.49
CA HIS A 116 4.71 -3.48 -21.44
C HIS A 116 4.82 -2.11 -20.79
N ARG A 117 5.94 -1.91 -20.09
CA ARG A 117 6.20 -0.66 -19.40
C ARG A 117 6.28 0.44 -20.43
N SER A 118 5.39 1.41 -20.31
CA SER A 118 5.68 2.73 -20.83
C SER A 118 7.04 3.15 -20.25
N PRO A 119 8.01 3.58 -21.07
CA PRO A 119 9.31 4.08 -20.59
C PRO A 119 9.18 5.26 -19.61
N TRP A 120 7.98 5.82 -19.49
CA TRP A 120 7.63 6.96 -18.64
C TRP A 120 7.05 6.58 -17.27
N HIS A 121 7.08 5.30 -16.88
CA HIS A 121 6.59 4.88 -15.56
C HIS A 121 7.68 4.99 -14.49
N ALA A 122 7.30 5.56 -13.33
CA ALA A 122 8.19 5.71 -12.19
C ALA A 122 8.83 4.38 -11.77
N ARG A 123 10.11 4.43 -11.42
CA ARG A 123 10.78 3.37 -10.67
C ARG A 123 10.23 3.36 -9.25
N VAL A 124 9.73 2.22 -8.79
CA VAL A 124 9.10 2.06 -7.48
C VAL A 124 9.91 1.09 -6.64
N ALA A 125 10.24 1.51 -5.42
CA ALA A 125 10.92 0.71 -4.42
C ALA A 125 10.12 0.71 -3.10
N VAL A 126 9.86 -0.47 -2.55
CA VAL A 126 9.16 -0.63 -1.27
C VAL A 126 10.06 -1.34 -0.28
N THR A 127 10.22 -0.77 0.91
CA THR A 127 11.05 -1.37 1.94
C THR A 127 10.28 -2.37 2.79
N THR A 128 10.95 -3.46 3.15
CA THR A 128 10.45 -4.48 4.06
C THR A 128 11.61 -5.05 4.89
N THR A 129 11.29 -5.89 5.86
CA THR A 129 12.28 -6.62 6.66
C THR A 129 11.97 -8.11 6.55
N ASP A 130 12.95 -8.89 6.09
CA ASP A 130 12.81 -10.33 6.02
C ASP A 130 13.08 -10.95 7.41
N GLN A 131 12.01 -11.49 8.02
CA GLN A 131 12.10 -12.18 9.30
C GLN A 131 12.76 -13.56 9.19
N THR A 132 12.73 -14.20 8.02
CA THR A 132 13.32 -15.53 7.80
C THR A 132 14.84 -15.46 7.65
N SER A 133 15.37 -14.39 7.06
CA SER A 133 16.80 -14.18 6.82
C SER A 133 17.48 -13.27 7.86
N LYS A 134 17.25 -13.52 9.16
CA LYS A 134 17.90 -12.78 10.27
C LYS A 134 17.60 -11.28 10.32
N LEU A 135 16.36 -10.86 10.06
CA LEU A 135 15.92 -9.45 10.12
C LEU A 135 16.67 -8.52 9.16
N ARG A 136 17.00 -9.02 7.96
CA ARG A 136 17.69 -8.21 6.95
C ARG A 136 16.73 -7.20 6.32
N PRO A 137 17.16 -5.94 6.11
CA PRO A 137 16.41 -4.99 5.31
C PRO A 137 16.40 -5.47 3.85
N THR A 138 15.21 -5.50 3.26
CA THR A 138 14.99 -5.93 1.89
C THR A 138 14.20 -4.85 1.16
N VAL A 139 14.51 -4.64 -0.11
CA VAL A 139 13.79 -3.71 -0.98
C VAL A 139 13.13 -4.50 -2.09
N LEU A 140 11.83 -4.30 -2.27
CA LEU A 140 11.05 -4.85 -3.37
C LEU A 140 10.92 -3.77 -4.43
N THR A 141 11.43 -4.02 -5.64
CA THR A 141 11.48 -3.03 -6.71
C THR A 141 10.67 -3.48 -7.92
N ASN A 142 10.12 -2.51 -8.64
CA ASN A 142 9.64 -2.74 -10.01
C ASN A 142 10.78 -2.56 -11.02
N TYR A 143 12.05 -2.67 -10.68
CA TYR A 143 13.17 -2.53 -11.62
C TYR A 143 14.38 -3.34 -11.15
N ASN A 144 15.33 -3.57 -12.04
CA ASN A 144 16.59 -4.26 -11.76
C ASN A 144 17.74 -3.40 -12.29
#